data_AF-A0AAE8ZQ92-F1
#
_entry.id   AF-A0AAE8ZQ92-F1
#
_cell.length_a   1.000
_cell.length_b   1.000
_cell.length_c   1.000
_cell.angle_alpha   90.00
_cell.angle_beta   90.00
_cell.angle_gamma   90.00
#
_symmetry.space_group_name_H-M   'P 1'
#
loop_
_entity.id
_entity.type
_entity.pdbx_description
1 polymer ?
#
loop_
_entity_poly.entity_id
_entity_poly.type
_entity_poly.pdbx_seq_one_letter_code
_entity_poly.pdbx_strand_id
1 'polypeptide(L)'
;MSAGYKCPYDNLLILNFATTRDENNYDYASEIIQFSVIVLNTKEKKIREDVKFDKFVRPIINPTLSDYCTNHTGISQNTVDSAEPFPVVFEEFSAWLQENDFQETRYAFVVFSRRDLWFIAQYQFLLVKQPLPAMFKQWVDMNATMKKAQQGQDYHRPEENIIQDMSNIYNIPYEGTAHNAMDNCHFLAKITKRVLDDGNLVVVNERLQCTFGYRVMPLTVDPQWKTIYRSAMEVLQRILPLAALHIRWFLPEDDYGVCPYCKQPADVCTGMEHKQYPTNVYEQLREPSVFAVTAGLVKEPVQQSGHFHPNRYNETGEFKAAGVHGKAVSVVDTFHNREGLIMKSTSRPEDYRRELTVLQAMRQRPGFPNLYDFFTAPAQHDAVQYCLIMDYEGDCLHTVSKRTEGGISNFNLMRIAFKLLWTLESLHMHGFCHRDMHAGNVLIRREYDGIVRIKLIDFGMSLPLNPPPIPETNLTSWHASLQVCRHEAYTRFDDLTSGIFVAMWSIGLNPFGDEKDQYLAKKATFDQDPFFHLNSNLKWLAQLYSEVDYQRTAGYSHHDLFEIFYRFNPDFEPTSPITHTVTDNQLIIE
;
A
#
# COMPACT_ATOMS: atom_id res chain seq x y z
N MET A 1 -17.26 51.86 -3.66
CA MET A 1 -17.65 50.62 -2.98
C MET A 1 -16.40 49.76 -2.85
N SER A 2 -15.85 49.56 -1.65
CA SER A 2 -14.72 48.63 -1.52
C SER A 2 -15.20 47.26 -1.95
N ALA A 3 -14.49 46.57 -2.84
CA ALA A 3 -14.81 45.18 -3.15
C ALA A 3 -14.90 44.38 -1.83
N GLY A 4 -15.93 43.53 -1.71
CA GLY A 4 -16.06 42.60 -0.59
C GLY A 4 -14.86 41.66 -0.53
N TYR A 5 -14.64 41.03 0.62
CA TYR A 5 -13.66 39.95 0.72
C TYR A 5 -13.99 38.83 -0.28
N LYS A 6 -12.97 38.27 -0.93
CA LYS A 6 -13.11 37.07 -1.77
C LYS A 6 -13.18 35.85 -0.85
N CYS A 7 -14.35 35.63 -0.28
CA CYS A 7 -14.64 34.52 0.62
C CYS A 7 -16.15 34.21 0.51
N PRO A 8 -16.56 32.96 0.28
CA PRO A 8 -17.98 32.61 0.19
C PRO A 8 -18.66 32.50 1.57
N TYR A 9 -17.89 32.55 2.65
CA TYR A 9 -18.38 32.37 4.03
C TYR A 9 -18.64 33.71 4.71
N ASP A 10 -19.66 33.78 5.56
CA ASP A 10 -19.95 34.95 6.40
C ASP A 10 -18.97 35.07 7.57
N ASN A 11 -18.55 33.91 8.09
CA ASN A 11 -17.64 33.81 9.22
C ASN A 11 -16.54 32.79 8.92
N LEU A 12 -15.32 33.12 9.33
CA LEU A 12 -14.20 32.19 9.38
C LEU A 12 -13.90 31.89 10.84
N LEU A 13 -13.96 30.62 11.22
CA LEU A 13 -13.69 30.15 12.57
C LEU A 13 -12.22 29.73 12.66
N ILE A 14 -11.39 30.57 13.24
CA ILE A 14 -9.95 30.35 13.38
C ILE A 14 -9.74 29.37 14.53
N LEU A 15 -9.32 28.15 14.24
CA LEU A 15 -9.27 27.03 15.19
C LEU A 15 -7.83 26.58 15.42
N ASN A 16 -7.51 26.25 16.68
CA ASN A 16 -6.26 25.58 17.04
C ASN A 16 -6.47 24.64 18.23
N PHE A 17 -5.62 23.61 18.33
CA PHE A 17 -5.58 22.71 19.48
C PHE A 17 -4.20 22.66 20.12
N ALA A 18 -4.14 22.54 21.45
CA ALA A 18 -2.95 22.07 22.16
C ALA A 18 -3.16 20.60 22.53
N THR A 19 -2.09 19.80 22.56
CA THR A 19 -2.16 18.37 22.86
C THR A 19 -1.14 17.94 23.91
N THR A 20 -1.42 16.83 24.59
CA THR A 20 -0.37 16.08 25.31
C THR A 20 0.73 15.66 24.33
N ARG A 21 1.98 15.69 24.81
CA ARG A 21 3.18 15.38 24.02
C ARG A 21 4.26 14.74 24.88
N ASP A 22 5.07 13.92 24.22
CA ASP A 22 6.29 13.34 24.75
C ASP A 22 7.48 13.76 23.89
N GLU A 23 8.61 14.03 24.55
CA GLU A 23 9.79 14.56 23.86
C GLU A 23 10.43 13.47 22.99
N ASN A 24 10.66 13.78 21.72
CA ASN A 24 11.26 12.85 20.74
C ASN A 24 10.49 11.53 20.55
N ASN A 25 9.19 11.48 20.87
CA ASN A 25 8.35 10.31 20.65
C ASN A 25 7.05 10.68 19.94
N TYR A 26 7.00 10.36 18.64
CA TYR A 26 5.85 10.59 17.77
C TYR A 26 4.88 9.40 17.72
N ASP A 27 5.25 8.23 18.27
CA ASP A 27 4.34 7.11 18.50
C ASP A 27 3.67 7.27 19.87
N TYR A 28 2.93 8.37 20.02
CA TYR A 28 2.35 8.80 21.29
C TYR A 28 0.85 9.01 21.14
N ALA A 29 0.08 8.60 22.14
CA ALA A 29 -1.37 8.80 22.16
C ALA A 29 -1.71 10.24 22.60
N SER A 30 -1.46 11.20 21.70
CA SER A 30 -1.75 12.62 21.94
C SER A 30 -3.25 12.88 22.13
N GLU A 31 -3.59 13.60 23.18
CA GLU A 31 -4.94 14.03 23.54
C GLU A 31 -5.01 15.55 23.51
N ILE A 32 -6.13 16.12 23.07
CA ILE A 32 -6.39 17.56 23.13
C ILE A 32 -6.48 17.99 24.60
N ILE A 33 -5.73 19.04 24.96
CA ILE A 33 -5.70 19.64 26.30
C ILE A 33 -6.09 21.12 26.31
N GLN A 34 -6.18 21.75 25.13
CA GLN A 34 -6.79 23.07 24.95
C GLN A 34 -7.47 23.13 23.58
N PHE A 35 -8.68 23.66 23.53
CA PHE A 35 -9.47 23.86 22.32
C PHE A 35 -9.91 25.33 22.25
N SER A 36 -9.34 26.06 21.29
CA SER A 36 -9.58 27.49 21.09
C SER A 36 -10.13 27.79 19.70
N VAL A 37 -11.07 28.73 19.61
CA VAL A 37 -11.65 29.26 18.37
C VAL A 37 -11.88 30.77 18.47
N ILE A 38 -11.44 31.53 17.47
CA ILE A 38 -11.72 32.96 17.29
C ILE A 38 -12.51 33.19 15.99
N VAL A 39 -13.42 34.15 15.99
CA VAL A 39 -14.27 34.43 14.83
C VAL A 39 -13.76 35.63 14.02
N LEU A 40 -13.62 35.46 12.71
CA LEU A 40 -13.41 36.56 11.76
C LEU A 40 -14.67 36.73 10.91
N ASN A 41 -15.39 37.85 11.10
CA ASN A 41 -16.55 38.19 10.30
C ASN A 41 -16.09 38.82 8.97
N THR A 42 -16.47 38.20 7.85
CA THR A 42 -15.97 38.58 6.52
C THR A 42 -16.70 39.79 5.94
N LYS A 43 -17.96 40.03 6.35
CA LYS A 43 -18.77 41.18 5.93
C LYS A 43 -18.33 42.46 6.63
N GLU A 44 -18.18 42.39 7.94
CA GLU A 44 -17.71 43.50 8.79
C GLU A 44 -16.19 43.70 8.70
N LYS A 45 -15.47 42.74 8.12
CA LYS A 45 -14.00 42.72 8.02
C LYS A 45 -13.33 42.84 9.40
N LYS A 46 -13.91 42.20 10.41
CA LYS A 46 -13.58 42.37 11.83
C LYS A 46 -13.32 41.04 12.52
N ILE A 47 -12.22 40.97 13.28
CA ILE A 47 -11.97 39.89 14.24
C ILE A 47 -12.86 40.16 15.47
N ARG A 48 -13.73 39.21 15.79
CA ARG A 48 -14.73 39.30 16.86
C ARG A 48 -14.17 38.70 18.15
N GLU A 49 -13.35 39.48 18.84
CA GLU A 49 -12.76 39.08 20.13
C GLU A 49 -13.81 38.82 21.23
N ASP A 50 -15.01 39.38 21.05
CA ASP A 50 -16.18 39.19 21.91
C ASP A 50 -16.88 37.83 21.73
N VAL A 51 -16.60 37.14 20.62
CA VAL A 51 -17.19 35.84 20.29
C VAL A 51 -16.05 34.84 20.07
N LYS A 52 -15.67 34.14 21.15
CA LYS A 52 -14.63 33.12 21.12
C LYS A 52 -15.00 31.91 21.98
N PHE A 53 -14.42 30.77 21.63
CA PHE A 53 -14.46 29.56 22.43
C PHE A 53 -13.04 29.26 22.92
N ASP A 54 -12.86 29.01 24.20
CA ASP A 54 -11.54 28.67 24.76
C ASP A 54 -11.73 27.80 26.00
N LYS A 55 -11.39 26.53 25.88
CA LYS A 55 -11.55 25.56 26.96
C LYS A 55 -10.32 24.68 27.07
N PHE A 56 -9.86 24.47 28.30
CA PHE A 56 -8.95 23.39 28.61
C PHE A 56 -9.70 22.07 28.65
N VAL A 57 -8.97 20.98 28.39
CA VAL A 57 -9.52 19.63 28.31
C VAL A 57 -8.68 18.70 29.18
N ARG A 58 -9.34 17.86 29.98
CA ARG A 58 -8.66 16.87 30.82
C ARG A 58 -8.32 15.60 30.00
N PRO A 59 -7.03 15.26 29.84
CA PRO A 59 -6.63 14.02 29.18
C PRO A 59 -6.94 12.79 30.06
N ILE A 60 -7.28 11.66 29.44
CA ILE A 60 -7.66 10.42 30.12
C ILE A 60 -6.61 9.33 29.95
N ILE A 61 -5.97 9.26 28.77
CA ILE A 61 -4.95 8.25 28.47
C ILE A 61 -3.62 8.64 29.11
N ASN A 62 -3.24 9.91 28.97
CA ASN A 62 -2.04 10.49 29.54
C ASN A 62 -2.41 11.62 30.51
N PRO A 63 -2.99 11.30 31.69
CA PRO A 63 -3.52 12.31 32.61
C PRO A 63 -2.43 13.20 33.22
N THR A 64 -1.20 12.71 33.34
CA THR A 64 -0.05 13.47 33.83
C THR A 64 0.72 14.05 32.66
N LEU A 65 0.79 15.38 32.57
CA LEU A 65 1.57 16.11 31.58
C LEU A 65 3.07 15.91 31.85
N SER A 66 3.83 15.68 30.77
CA SER A 66 5.28 15.70 30.84
C SER A 66 5.79 17.14 31.09
N ASP A 67 6.99 17.26 31.65
CA ASP A 67 7.67 18.56 31.78
C ASP A 67 7.83 19.23 30.42
N TYR A 68 8.14 18.43 29.39
CA TYR A 68 8.21 18.89 28.01
C TYR A 68 6.89 19.51 27.55
N CYS A 69 5.76 18.82 27.73
CA CYS A 69 4.43 19.30 27.35
C CYS A 69 4.05 20.59 28.09
N THR A 70 4.28 20.64 29.40
CA THR A 70 4.02 21.83 30.24
C THR A 70 4.84 23.02 29.76
N ASN A 71 6.15 22.84 29.53
CA ASN A 71 7.04 23.90 29.07
C ASN A 71 6.71 24.40 27.66
N HIS A 72 6.27 23.51 26.76
CA HIS A 72 5.97 23.87 25.37
C HIS A 72 4.61 24.55 25.20
N THR A 73 3.62 24.20 26.01
CA THR A 73 2.25 24.73 25.88
C THR A 73 1.95 25.87 26.86
N GLY A 74 2.71 25.95 27.96
CA GLY A 74 2.43 26.85 29.07
C GLY A 74 1.26 26.41 29.96
N ILE A 75 0.73 25.19 29.74
CA ILE A 75 -0.44 24.66 30.47
C ILE A 75 0.04 23.87 31.68
N SER A 76 -0.42 24.24 32.88
CA SER A 76 -0.06 23.55 34.12
C SER A 76 -0.89 22.28 34.34
N GLN A 77 -0.35 21.33 35.11
CA GLN A 77 -1.08 20.12 35.51
C GLN A 77 -2.42 20.44 36.20
N ASN A 78 -2.43 21.39 37.14
CA ASN A 78 -3.64 21.80 37.85
C ASN A 78 -4.73 22.34 36.89
N THR A 79 -4.33 22.95 35.79
CA THR A 79 -5.24 23.47 34.76
C THR A 79 -6.00 22.34 34.08
N VAL A 80 -5.31 21.27 33.66
CA VAL A 80 -5.96 20.13 33.00
C VAL A 80 -6.70 19.23 34.00
N ASP A 81 -6.22 19.11 35.23
CA ASP A 81 -6.89 18.32 36.28
C ASP A 81 -8.28 18.88 36.62
N SER A 82 -8.41 20.20 36.58
CA SER A 82 -9.65 20.93 36.87
C SER A 82 -10.58 21.05 35.67
N ALA A 83 -10.17 20.59 34.49
CA ALA A 83 -10.93 20.70 33.25
C ALA A 83 -11.90 19.52 33.07
N GLU A 84 -12.87 19.71 32.17
CA GLU A 84 -13.78 18.65 31.73
C GLU A 84 -13.11 17.77 30.65
N PRO A 85 -13.50 16.49 30.52
CA PRO A 85 -12.97 15.61 29.48
C PRO A 85 -13.49 16.01 28.09
N PHE A 86 -12.76 15.60 27.04
CA PHE A 86 -13.02 16.03 25.66
C PHE A 86 -14.48 15.91 25.20
N PRO A 87 -15.23 14.80 25.45
CA PRO A 87 -16.61 14.70 24.99
C PRO A 87 -17.52 15.82 25.55
N VAL A 88 -17.33 16.21 26.81
CA VAL A 88 -18.11 17.28 27.46
C VAL A 88 -17.75 18.64 26.84
N VAL A 89 -16.44 18.92 26.69
CA VAL A 89 -15.98 20.17 26.06
C VAL A 89 -16.44 20.28 24.60
N PHE A 90 -16.53 19.15 23.88
CA PHE A 90 -17.03 19.15 22.51
C PHE A 90 -18.55 19.36 22.43
N GLU A 91 -19.32 18.89 23.40
CA GLU A 91 -20.75 19.22 23.54
C GLU A 91 -20.94 20.72 23.83
N GLU A 92 -20.14 21.29 24.74
CA GLU A 92 -20.13 22.75 24.99
C GLU A 92 -19.77 23.54 23.73
N PHE A 93 -18.80 23.07 22.95
CA PHE A 93 -18.43 23.68 21.67
C PHE A 93 -19.58 23.63 20.66
N SER A 94 -20.27 22.49 20.58
CA SER A 94 -21.42 22.32 19.68
C SER A 94 -22.59 23.23 20.09
N ALA A 95 -22.85 23.39 21.39
CA ALA A 95 -23.84 24.33 21.92
C ALA A 95 -23.45 25.78 21.60
N TRP A 96 -22.18 26.14 21.79
CA TRP A 96 -21.66 27.47 21.46
C TRP A 96 -21.82 27.82 19.97
N LEU A 97 -21.64 26.85 19.06
CA LEU A 97 -21.90 27.06 17.63
C LEU A 97 -23.38 27.37 17.37
N GLN A 98 -24.30 26.65 18.03
CA GLN A 98 -25.74 26.84 17.90
C GLN A 98 -26.20 28.18 18.48
N GLU A 99 -25.72 28.56 19.67
CA GLU A 99 -26.05 29.81 20.34
C GLU A 99 -25.66 31.06 19.53
N ASN A 100 -24.58 30.94 18.74
CA ASN A 100 -24.07 32.01 17.88
C ASN A 100 -24.59 31.94 16.43
N ASP A 101 -25.53 31.04 16.12
CA ASP A 101 -26.13 30.85 14.79
C ASP A 101 -25.10 30.59 13.67
N PHE A 102 -24.04 29.83 13.99
CA PHE A 102 -23.06 29.41 12.98
C PHE A 102 -23.63 28.26 12.15
N GLN A 103 -24.21 28.60 11.00
CA GLN A 103 -24.75 27.65 10.03
C GLN A 103 -23.63 26.98 9.21
N GLU A 104 -23.60 25.65 9.20
CA GLU A 104 -22.54 24.80 8.67
C GLU A 104 -22.03 25.14 7.25
N THR A 105 -22.90 25.58 6.34
CA THR A 105 -22.52 25.98 4.97
C THR A 105 -22.10 27.44 4.83
N ARG A 106 -22.23 28.24 5.89
CA ARG A 106 -21.98 29.69 5.92
C ARG A 106 -20.72 30.07 6.70
N TYR A 107 -20.05 29.10 7.32
CA TYR A 107 -18.72 29.27 7.91
C TYR A 107 -17.74 28.21 7.41
N ALA A 108 -16.45 28.46 7.62
CA ALA A 108 -15.42 27.45 7.47
C ALA A 108 -14.39 27.59 8.60
N PHE A 109 -13.82 26.45 9.04
CA PHE A 109 -12.66 26.49 9.92
C PHE A 109 -11.41 26.91 9.15
N VAL A 110 -10.57 27.71 9.79
CA VAL A 110 -9.24 28.09 9.31
C VAL A 110 -8.23 27.59 10.32
N VAL A 111 -7.23 26.87 9.84
CA VAL A 111 -6.18 26.26 10.65
C VAL A 111 -4.80 26.57 10.07
N PHE A 112 -3.75 26.45 10.89
CA PHE A 112 -2.39 26.64 10.42
C PHE A 112 -2.01 25.62 9.37
N SER A 113 -2.34 24.36 9.63
CA SER A 113 -2.01 23.25 8.76
C SER A 113 -3.03 22.13 8.88
N ARG A 114 -3.01 21.21 7.93
CA ARG A 114 -3.78 19.96 8.00
C ARG A 114 -3.61 19.19 9.30
N ARG A 115 -2.53 19.37 10.05
CA ARG A 115 -2.29 18.66 11.31
C ARG A 115 -3.45 18.85 12.29
N ASP A 116 -4.03 20.03 12.38
CA ASP A 116 -5.10 20.32 13.35
C ASP A 116 -6.34 19.44 13.15
N LEU A 117 -6.82 19.30 11.91
CA LEU A 117 -8.07 18.58 11.63
C LEU A 117 -7.85 17.17 11.08
N TRP A 118 -6.88 16.96 10.18
CA TRP A 118 -6.58 15.63 9.67
C TRP A 118 -5.89 14.75 10.71
N PHE A 119 -4.99 15.28 11.53
CA PHE A 119 -4.25 14.47 12.50
C PHE A 119 -4.88 14.56 13.90
N ILE A 120 -4.88 15.74 14.52
CA ILE A 120 -5.27 15.92 15.93
C ILE A 120 -6.75 15.61 16.14
N ALA A 121 -7.66 16.31 15.44
CA ALA A 121 -9.10 16.09 15.62
C ALA A 121 -9.51 14.66 15.27
N GLN A 122 -9.12 14.17 14.08
CA GLN A 122 -9.41 12.79 13.70
C GLN A 122 -8.96 11.77 14.76
N TYR A 123 -7.75 11.91 15.29
CA TYR A 123 -7.25 11.00 16.30
C TYR A 123 -8.01 11.11 17.62
N GLN A 124 -8.30 12.33 18.09
CA GLN A 124 -9.08 12.54 19.31
C GLN A 124 -10.46 11.87 19.24
N PHE A 125 -11.15 11.97 18.10
CA PHE A 125 -12.45 11.33 17.89
C PHE A 125 -12.35 9.79 17.90
N LEU A 126 -11.26 9.22 17.37
CA LEU A 126 -10.98 7.78 17.45
C LEU A 126 -10.68 7.31 18.88
N LEU A 127 -10.05 8.16 19.71
CA LEU A 127 -9.80 7.85 21.12
C LEU A 127 -11.11 7.76 21.91
N VAL A 128 -12.02 8.73 21.73
CA VAL A 128 -13.33 8.75 22.41
C VAL A 128 -14.41 7.90 21.73
N LYS A 129 -14.04 7.15 20.68
CA LYS A 129 -14.92 6.23 19.94
C LYS A 129 -16.14 6.91 19.32
N GLN A 130 -15.98 8.13 18.83
CA GLN A 130 -17.02 8.91 18.18
C GLN A 130 -16.67 9.22 16.71
N PRO A 131 -17.66 9.30 15.80
CA PRO A 131 -17.42 9.67 14.42
C PRO A 131 -16.93 11.11 14.31
N LEU A 132 -15.97 11.38 13.41
CA LEU A 132 -15.53 12.74 13.12
C LEU A 132 -16.69 13.54 12.48
N PRO A 133 -17.09 14.70 13.03
CA PRO A 133 -18.23 15.47 12.54
C PRO A 133 -17.94 16.06 11.15
N ALA A 134 -19.00 16.31 10.38
CA ALA A 134 -18.92 16.88 9.04
C ALA A 134 -18.10 18.17 9.01
N MET A 135 -18.28 19.04 10.02
CA MET A 135 -17.60 20.32 10.13
C MET A 135 -16.06 20.24 10.17
N PHE A 136 -15.49 19.09 10.59
CA PHE A 136 -14.04 18.88 10.66
C PHE A 136 -13.48 18.11 9.44
N LYS A 137 -14.31 17.76 8.45
CA LYS A 137 -13.89 17.06 7.24
C LYS A 137 -13.53 18.00 6.08
N GLN A 138 -13.66 19.31 6.27
CA GLN A 138 -13.30 20.34 5.30
C GLN A 138 -12.83 21.62 6.00
N TRP A 139 -11.76 22.24 5.52
CA TRP A 139 -11.22 23.45 6.12
C TRP A 139 -10.39 24.30 5.14
N VAL A 140 -10.06 25.50 5.60
CA VAL A 140 -9.05 26.36 5.02
C VAL A 140 -7.72 26.10 5.72
N ASP A 141 -6.79 25.46 5.02
CA ASP A 141 -5.39 25.36 5.44
C ASP A 141 -4.65 26.63 4.99
N MET A 142 -4.24 27.47 5.94
CA MET A 142 -3.60 28.73 5.61
C MET A 142 -2.18 28.53 5.07
N ASN A 143 -1.43 27.54 5.57
CA ASN A 143 -0.12 27.18 5.04
C ASN A 143 -0.20 26.70 3.58
N ALA A 144 -1.21 25.91 3.22
CA ALA A 144 -1.45 25.49 1.84
C ALA A 144 -1.83 26.66 0.93
N THR A 145 -2.59 27.63 1.45
CA THR A 145 -2.91 28.88 0.74
C THR A 145 -1.63 29.65 0.40
N MET A 146 -0.67 29.68 1.32
CA MET A 146 0.60 30.38 1.16
C MET A 146 1.61 29.66 0.27
N LYS A 147 1.68 28.31 0.29
CA LYS A 147 2.62 27.55 -0.55
C LYS A 147 2.35 27.64 -2.06
N LYS A 148 1.17 28.08 -2.49
CA LYS A 148 0.98 28.49 -3.90
C LYS A 148 1.91 29.63 -4.32
N ALA A 149 2.50 30.37 -3.36
CA ALA A 149 3.50 31.41 -3.59
C ALA A 149 4.97 30.91 -3.55
N GLN A 150 5.25 29.68 -3.11
CA GLN A 150 6.63 29.15 -2.99
C GLN A 150 6.71 27.68 -3.43
N GLN A 151 7.43 27.42 -4.52
CA GLN A 151 7.59 26.07 -5.10
C GLN A 151 8.37 25.14 -4.15
N GLY A 152 7.67 24.20 -3.48
CA GLY A 152 8.28 23.14 -2.66
C GLY A 152 7.25 22.33 -1.87
N GLN A 153 7.17 21.02 -2.11
CA GLN A 153 6.09 20.12 -1.65
C GLN A 153 6.33 19.43 -0.29
N ASP A 154 6.91 20.11 0.72
CA ASP A 154 6.95 19.49 2.06
C ASP A 154 5.77 19.94 2.92
N TYR A 155 4.73 19.10 2.99
CA TYR A 155 3.52 19.36 3.78
C TYR A 155 3.69 19.02 5.27
N HIS A 156 4.79 18.37 5.67
CA HIS A 156 5.03 17.89 7.04
C HIS A 156 6.15 18.69 7.70
N ARG A 157 5.89 19.96 8.00
CA ARG A 157 6.81 20.86 8.71
C ARG A 157 6.35 21.11 10.16
N PRO A 158 7.29 21.36 11.09
CA PRO A 158 6.98 21.85 12.44
C PRO A 158 6.18 23.16 12.39
N GLU A 159 5.36 23.38 13.41
CA GLU A 159 4.42 24.50 13.51
C GLU A 159 5.16 25.85 13.65
N GLU A 160 6.26 25.86 14.40
CA GLU A 160 7.12 27.02 14.62
C GLU A 160 7.68 27.57 13.31
N ASN A 161 8.05 26.67 12.39
CA ASN A 161 8.53 27.05 11.06
C ASN A 161 7.42 27.71 10.24
N ILE A 162 6.18 27.23 10.36
CA ILE A 162 5.01 27.79 9.66
C ILE A 162 4.72 29.19 10.21
N ILE A 163 4.72 29.35 11.54
CA ILE A 163 4.52 30.63 12.22
C ILE A 163 5.60 31.63 11.79
N GLN A 164 6.88 31.23 11.78
CA GLN A 164 7.98 32.10 11.39
C GLN A 164 7.85 32.57 9.93
N ASP A 165 7.50 31.65 9.01
CA ASP A 165 7.30 31.98 7.60
C ASP A 165 6.12 32.96 7.43
N MET A 166 4.99 32.71 8.11
CA MET A 166 3.83 33.59 8.12
C MET A 166 4.14 34.98 8.65
N SER A 167 4.85 35.04 9.77
CA SER A 167 5.27 36.29 10.41
C SER A 167 6.13 37.13 9.47
N ASN A 168 7.10 36.50 8.81
CA ASN A 168 8.02 37.16 7.88
C ASN A 168 7.30 37.65 6.62
N ILE A 169 6.43 36.83 6.03
CA ILE A 169 5.74 37.14 4.77
C ILE A 169 4.77 38.33 4.95
N TYR A 170 3.99 38.34 6.04
CA TYR A 170 2.98 39.37 6.27
C TYR A 170 3.45 40.51 7.17
N ASN A 171 4.69 40.45 7.67
CA ASN A 171 5.25 41.41 8.62
C ASN A 171 4.34 41.62 9.84
N ILE A 172 3.83 40.52 10.39
CA ILE A 172 3.00 40.47 11.60
C ILE A 172 3.78 39.64 12.63
N PRO A 173 4.25 40.23 13.74
CA PRO A 173 5.01 39.48 14.74
C PRO A 173 4.10 38.46 15.44
N TYR A 174 4.68 37.30 15.75
CA TYR A 174 4.04 36.32 16.61
C TYR A 174 4.21 36.73 18.08
N GLU A 175 3.13 36.69 18.85
CA GLU A 175 3.07 37.04 20.27
C GLU A 175 2.53 35.83 21.04
N GLY A 176 3.25 35.39 22.08
CA GLY A 176 2.85 34.24 22.90
C GLY A 176 3.68 32.99 22.67
N THR A 177 3.08 31.82 22.88
CA THR A 177 3.74 30.50 22.80
C THR A 177 3.19 29.68 21.64
N ALA A 178 4.06 29.22 20.72
CA ALA A 178 3.70 28.51 19.49
C ALA A 178 2.84 27.24 19.64
N HIS A 179 2.71 26.68 20.84
CA HIS A 179 1.85 25.51 21.13
C HIS A 179 0.74 25.82 22.15
N ASN A 180 0.48 27.09 22.44
CA ASN A 180 -0.73 27.53 23.14
C ASN A 180 -1.83 27.78 22.10
N ALA A 181 -2.99 27.17 22.29
CA ALA A 181 -4.03 27.20 21.25
C ALA A 181 -4.61 28.60 21.02
N MET A 182 -4.73 29.41 22.07
CA MET A 182 -5.31 30.75 21.95
C MET A 182 -4.35 31.75 21.29
N ASP A 183 -3.07 31.75 21.68
CA ASP A 183 -2.04 32.58 21.05
C ASP A 183 -1.97 32.32 19.54
N ASN A 184 -2.02 31.04 19.19
CA ASN A 184 -2.10 30.54 17.82
C ASN A 184 -3.33 31.05 17.06
N CYS A 185 -4.52 30.99 17.66
CA CYS A 185 -5.74 31.55 17.07
C CYS A 185 -5.63 33.06 16.83
N HIS A 186 -5.12 33.84 17.79
CA HIS A 186 -4.99 35.30 17.63
C HIS A 186 -4.05 35.65 16.48
N PHE A 187 -2.89 35.00 16.40
CA PHE A 187 -1.95 35.22 15.31
C PHE A 187 -2.57 34.84 13.95
N LEU A 188 -3.15 33.64 13.86
CA LEU A 188 -3.74 33.16 12.61
C LEU A 188 -4.94 34.02 12.17
N ALA A 189 -5.70 34.59 13.11
CA ALA A 189 -6.77 35.54 12.80
C ALA A 189 -6.24 36.82 12.15
N LYS A 190 -5.14 37.39 12.69
CA LYS A 190 -4.46 38.56 12.12
C LYS A 190 -3.93 38.25 10.70
N ILE A 191 -3.30 37.09 10.51
CA ILE A 191 -2.79 36.63 9.20
C ILE A 191 -3.93 36.44 8.20
N THR A 192 -4.99 35.72 8.57
CA THR A 192 -6.14 35.43 7.71
C THR A 192 -6.83 36.72 7.26
N LYS A 193 -7.03 37.65 8.20
CA LYS A 193 -7.58 38.97 7.89
C LYS A 193 -6.67 39.72 6.91
N ARG A 194 -5.35 39.70 7.12
CA ARG A 194 -4.39 40.34 6.23
C ARG A 194 -4.44 39.78 4.81
N VAL A 195 -4.50 38.45 4.68
CA VAL A 195 -4.64 37.75 3.37
C VAL A 195 -5.87 38.25 2.62
N LEU A 196 -7.00 38.42 3.32
CA LEU A 196 -8.25 38.94 2.77
C LEU A 196 -8.19 40.44 2.43
N ASP A 197 -7.53 41.24 3.28
CA ASP A 197 -7.30 42.67 3.02
C ASP A 197 -6.45 42.90 1.77
N ASP A 198 -5.49 42.02 1.51
CA ASP A 198 -4.66 42.02 0.29
C ASP A 198 -5.45 41.51 -0.95
N GLY A 199 -6.73 41.15 -0.81
CA GLY A 199 -7.62 40.81 -1.91
C GLY A 199 -7.51 39.36 -2.42
N ASN A 200 -6.90 38.48 -1.64
CA ASN A 200 -6.76 37.06 -1.95
C ASN A 200 -8.04 36.27 -1.65
N LEU A 201 -8.21 35.15 -2.35
CA LEU A 201 -9.32 34.21 -2.13
C LEU A 201 -9.03 33.34 -0.91
N VAL A 202 -9.93 33.36 0.07
CA VAL A 202 -9.94 32.42 1.19
C VAL A 202 -11.17 31.54 1.07
N VAL A 203 -10.95 30.26 0.77
CA VAL A 203 -11.98 29.25 0.61
C VAL A 203 -11.41 27.90 1.08
N VAL A 204 -12.30 26.98 1.43
CA VAL A 204 -11.92 25.59 1.77
C VAL A 204 -11.04 25.05 0.66
N ASN A 205 -9.86 24.57 1.06
CA ASN A 205 -8.81 24.13 0.15
C ASN A 205 -8.27 22.73 0.53
N GLU A 206 -8.72 22.18 1.65
CA GLU A 206 -8.44 20.80 2.06
C GLU A 206 -9.69 20.11 2.58
N ARG A 207 -9.76 18.80 2.33
CA ARG A 207 -10.86 17.93 2.77
C ARG A 207 -10.35 16.54 3.12
N LEU A 208 -11.15 15.80 3.88
CA LEU A 208 -10.90 14.39 4.20
C LEU A 208 -11.63 13.44 3.26
N GLN A 209 -10.99 12.32 2.94
CA GLN A 209 -11.59 11.22 2.20
C GLN A 209 -11.19 9.85 2.76
N CYS A 210 -12.06 8.86 2.60
CA CYS A 210 -11.85 7.52 3.14
C CYS A 210 -10.84 6.67 2.36
N THR A 211 -10.55 7.02 1.11
CA THR A 211 -9.64 6.28 0.24
C THR A 211 -8.78 7.25 -0.57
N PHE A 212 -7.48 6.96 -0.70
CA PHE A 212 -6.51 7.74 -1.48
C PHE A 212 -5.55 6.83 -2.26
N GLY A 213 -5.23 7.19 -3.50
CA GLY A 213 -4.36 6.40 -4.40
C GLY A 213 -2.96 6.09 -3.82
N TYR A 214 -2.27 7.07 -3.21
CA TYR A 214 -0.91 6.84 -2.67
C TYR A 214 -0.88 5.80 -1.54
N ARG A 215 -2.00 5.56 -0.84
CA ARG A 215 -2.08 4.57 0.25
C ARG A 215 -2.10 3.13 -0.26
N VAL A 216 -2.31 2.92 -1.56
CA VAL A 216 -2.21 1.60 -2.22
C VAL A 216 -0.75 1.17 -2.33
N MET A 217 0.18 2.11 -2.45
CA MET A 217 1.60 1.82 -2.51
C MET A 217 2.13 1.46 -1.12
N PRO A 218 2.87 0.35 -0.95
CA PRO A 218 3.50 0.00 0.32
C PRO A 218 4.37 1.15 0.85
N LEU A 219 4.40 1.34 2.16
CA LEU A 219 5.34 2.28 2.80
C LEU A 219 6.47 1.47 3.40
N THR A 220 7.71 1.75 2.99
CA THR A 220 8.87 1.28 3.74
C THR A 220 8.98 2.08 5.03
N VAL A 221 8.77 1.42 6.17
CA VAL A 221 8.81 2.09 7.48
C VAL A 221 10.25 2.32 7.89
N ASP A 222 10.62 3.58 8.08
CA ASP A 222 11.89 3.98 8.68
C ASP A 222 12.00 3.40 10.11
N PRO A 223 13.04 2.62 10.46
CA PRO A 223 13.20 2.08 11.82
C PRO A 223 13.24 3.15 12.93
N GLN A 224 13.58 4.39 12.60
CA GLN A 224 13.62 5.54 13.52
C GLN A 224 12.37 6.42 13.41
N TRP A 225 11.29 5.96 12.78
CA TRP A 225 10.08 6.77 12.55
C TRP A 225 9.49 7.38 13.83
N LYS A 226 9.66 6.72 14.98
CA LYS A 226 9.16 7.23 16.27
C LYS A 226 9.86 8.51 16.73
N THR A 227 11.09 8.79 16.28
CA THR A 227 11.89 9.94 16.72
C THR A 227 12.10 10.99 15.63
N ILE A 228 11.77 10.67 14.37
CA ILE A 228 11.91 11.57 13.22
C ILE A 228 10.51 12.02 12.77
N TYR A 229 10.22 13.33 12.93
CA TYR A 229 8.88 13.89 12.66
C TYR A 229 8.34 13.52 11.28
N ARG A 230 9.14 13.69 10.23
CA ARG A 230 8.73 13.42 8.86
C ARG A 230 8.37 11.95 8.65
N SER A 231 9.25 11.05 9.09
CA SER A 231 9.03 9.61 9.04
C SER A 231 7.80 9.21 9.86
N ALA A 232 7.58 9.83 11.02
CA ALA A 232 6.37 9.61 11.81
C ALA A 232 5.11 10.00 11.07
N MET A 233 5.08 11.19 10.46
CA MET A 233 3.92 11.64 9.70
C MET A 233 3.64 10.72 8.50
N GLU A 234 4.67 10.17 7.85
CA GLU A 234 4.53 9.21 6.77
C GLU A 234 3.91 7.87 7.21
N VAL A 235 4.23 7.41 8.43
CA VAL A 235 3.63 6.21 9.03
C VAL A 235 2.20 6.48 9.49
N LEU A 236 1.98 7.55 10.26
CA LEU A 236 0.69 7.86 10.86
C LEU A 236 -0.37 8.22 9.82
N GLN A 237 0.02 8.80 8.68
CA GLN A 237 -0.90 9.00 7.55
C GLN A 237 -1.37 7.70 6.90
N ARG A 238 -0.71 6.56 7.12
CA ARG A 238 -1.22 5.25 6.68
C ARG A 238 -2.13 4.63 7.73
N ILE A 239 -1.86 4.89 9.02
CA ILE A 239 -2.62 4.38 10.17
C ILE A 239 -3.99 5.06 10.33
N LEU A 240 -4.07 6.37 10.04
CA LEU A 240 -5.32 7.11 10.17
C LEU A 240 -6.34 6.78 9.05
N PRO A 241 -7.61 6.44 9.40
CA PRO A 241 -8.63 6.03 8.42
C PRO A 241 -8.89 7.02 7.28
N LEU A 242 -8.95 8.31 7.57
CA LEU A 242 -9.17 9.37 6.58
C LEU A 242 -7.86 10.02 6.14
N ALA A 243 -7.77 10.33 4.86
CA ALA A 243 -6.66 11.01 4.22
C ALA A 243 -7.03 12.47 3.88
N ALA A 244 -6.08 13.39 4.08
CA ALA A 244 -6.23 14.77 3.59
C ALA A 244 -6.02 14.85 2.07
N LEU A 245 -6.91 15.60 1.40
CA LEU A 245 -6.90 15.90 -0.02
C LEU A 245 -6.90 17.41 -0.21
N HIS A 246 -5.90 17.92 -0.93
CA HIS A 246 -5.93 19.30 -1.39
C HIS A 246 -6.89 19.46 -2.57
N ILE A 247 -7.72 20.51 -2.53
CA ILE A 247 -8.73 20.78 -3.55
C ILE A 247 -8.62 22.21 -4.07
N ARG A 248 -9.09 22.42 -5.31
CA ARG A 248 -9.11 23.74 -5.96
C ARG A 248 -10.47 24.44 -5.88
N TRP A 249 -11.54 23.66 -5.81
CA TRP A 249 -12.92 24.13 -5.86
C TRP A 249 -13.70 23.42 -4.77
N PHE A 250 -14.51 24.18 -4.04
CA PHE A 250 -15.42 23.69 -3.01
C PHE A 250 -16.71 24.51 -3.10
N LEU A 251 -17.83 23.84 -3.28
CA LEU A 251 -19.16 24.44 -3.30
C LEU A 251 -19.90 24.01 -2.02
N PRO A 252 -20.06 24.88 -1.01
CA PRO A 252 -20.63 24.48 0.28
C PRO A 252 -21.97 23.76 0.18
N GLU A 253 -22.82 24.13 -0.78
CA GLU A 253 -24.14 23.53 -0.99
C GLU A 253 -24.07 22.07 -1.48
N ASP A 254 -23.09 21.74 -2.33
CA ASP A 254 -22.96 20.41 -2.95
C ASP A 254 -21.98 19.52 -2.19
N ASP A 255 -20.96 20.12 -1.59
CA ASP A 255 -19.78 19.43 -1.09
C ASP A 255 -19.79 19.24 0.43
N TYR A 256 -20.47 20.08 1.21
CA TYR A 256 -20.38 20.04 2.67
C TYR A 256 -20.84 18.69 3.22
N GLY A 257 -20.02 18.07 4.07
CA GLY A 257 -20.37 16.80 4.72
C GLY A 257 -20.41 15.57 3.79
N VAL A 258 -20.00 15.68 2.52
CA VAL A 258 -19.98 14.54 1.59
C VAL A 258 -18.55 14.07 1.32
N CYS A 259 -18.23 12.79 1.55
CA CYS A 259 -16.89 12.28 1.27
C CYS A 259 -16.58 12.35 -0.25
N PRO A 260 -15.47 12.96 -0.69
CA PRO A 260 -15.21 13.17 -2.11
C PRO A 260 -14.87 11.87 -2.86
N TYR A 261 -14.44 10.81 -2.16
CA TYR A 261 -14.20 9.48 -2.75
C TYR A 261 -15.49 8.66 -2.89
N CYS A 262 -16.06 8.20 -1.77
CA CYS A 262 -17.21 7.28 -1.79
C CYS A 262 -18.56 7.98 -2.05
N LYS A 263 -18.59 9.32 -2.09
CA LYS A 263 -19.79 10.15 -2.27
C LYS A 263 -20.89 9.95 -1.22
N GLN A 264 -20.56 9.29 -0.11
CA GLN A 264 -21.49 9.12 1.00
C GLN A 264 -21.43 10.31 1.97
N PRO A 265 -22.54 10.65 2.63
CA PRO A 265 -22.55 11.68 3.67
C PRO A 265 -21.71 11.28 4.90
N ALA A 266 -21.37 12.26 5.75
CA ALA A 266 -20.39 12.12 6.83
C ALA A 266 -20.82 11.20 7.97
N ASP A 267 -22.13 10.98 8.16
CA ASP A 267 -22.73 10.04 9.11
C ASP A 267 -22.62 8.59 8.63
N VAL A 268 -22.58 8.36 7.31
CA VAL A 268 -22.31 7.04 6.70
C VAL A 268 -20.81 6.80 6.56
N CYS A 269 -20.09 7.75 5.96
CA CYS A 269 -18.63 7.74 5.89
C CYS A 269 -18.04 8.37 7.16
N THR A 270 -18.22 7.68 8.29
CA THR A 270 -17.86 8.16 9.63
C THR A 270 -16.37 8.46 9.79
N GLY A 271 -15.51 7.70 9.11
CA GLY A 271 -14.06 7.72 9.33
C GLY A 271 -13.61 6.85 10.50
N MET A 272 -14.52 6.09 11.12
CA MET A 272 -14.17 5.13 12.18
C MET A 272 -13.59 3.83 11.63
N GLU A 273 -14.05 3.41 10.44
CA GLU A 273 -13.57 2.20 9.77
C GLU A 273 -12.51 2.53 8.73
N HIS A 274 -11.35 1.87 8.81
CA HIS A 274 -10.25 2.07 7.88
C HIS A 274 -10.47 1.33 6.56
N LYS A 275 -10.88 2.04 5.50
CA LYS A 275 -11.17 1.45 4.18
C LYS A 275 -9.93 0.98 3.40
N GLN A 276 -8.73 1.45 3.78
CA GLN A 276 -7.44 1.01 3.22
C GLN A 276 -6.46 0.51 4.30
N TYR A 277 -6.89 -0.46 5.11
CA TYR A 277 -6.15 -0.89 6.30
C TYR A 277 -4.65 -1.17 6.02
N PRO A 278 -3.71 -0.53 6.74
CA PRO A 278 -2.30 -0.50 6.34
C PRO A 278 -1.53 -1.72 6.87
N THR A 279 -1.92 -2.92 6.45
CA THR A 279 -1.28 -4.18 6.90
C THR A 279 0.24 -4.16 6.74
N ASN A 280 0.73 -3.67 5.59
CA ASN A 280 2.16 -3.55 5.31
C ASN A 280 2.91 -2.66 6.32
N VAL A 281 2.27 -1.62 6.87
CA VAL A 281 2.91 -0.79 7.91
C VAL A 281 2.99 -1.56 9.20
N TYR A 282 1.88 -2.17 9.65
CA TYR A 282 1.84 -2.93 10.90
C TYR A 282 2.80 -4.12 10.90
N GLU A 283 2.95 -4.83 9.78
CA GLU A 283 3.90 -5.94 9.61
C GLU A 283 5.38 -5.51 9.74
N GLN A 284 5.71 -4.22 9.54
CA GLN A 284 7.08 -3.70 9.64
C GLN A 284 7.40 -3.11 11.02
N LEU A 285 6.40 -2.90 11.88
CA LEU A 285 6.63 -2.32 13.20
C LEU A 285 7.24 -3.38 14.13
N ARG A 286 8.44 -3.11 14.64
CA ARG A 286 9.11 -3.99 15.64
C ARG A 286 8.27 -4.22 16.89
N GLU A 287 7.49 -3.22 17.27
CA GLU A 287 6.58 -3.21 18.40
C GLU A 287 5.26 -2.59 17.94
N PRO A 288 4.10 -3.03 18.47
CA PRO A 288 2.82 -2.40 18.17
C PRO A 288 2.88 -0.89 18.43
N SER A 289 2.37 -0.10 17.48
CA SER A 289 2.28 1.35 17.65
C SER A 289 1.35 1.69 18.81
N VAL A 290 1.85 2.43 19.80
CA VAL A 290 1.04 2.91 20.93
C VAL A 290 -0.09 3.79 20.41
N PHE A 291 0.19 4.64 19.42
CA PHE A 291 -0.81 5.47 18.76
C PHE A 291 -1.96 4.62 18.19
N ALA A 292 -1.62 3.57 17.43
CA ALA A 292 -2.62 2.74 16.75
C ALA A 292 -3.41 1.85 17.72
N VAL A 293 -2.72 1.21 18.66
CA VAL A 293 -3.33 0.29 19.64
C VAL A 293 -4.32 1.04 20.52
N THR A 294 -3.92 2.20 21.05
CA THR A 294 -4.77 3.00 21.96
C THR A 294 -6.05 3.46 21.27
N ALA A 295 -5.97 3.86 19.99
CA ALA A 295 -7.14 4.23 19.21
C ALA A 295 -7.96 3.03 18.69
N GLY A 296 -7.56 1.79 18.94
CA GLY A 296 -8.23 0.60 18.42
C GLY A 296 -8.15 0.48 16.89
N LEU A 297 -7.07 1.02 16.30
CA LEU A 297 -6.82 1.01 14.86
C LEU A 297 -6.09 -0.25 14.39
N VAL A 298 -5.71 -1.11 15.33
CA VAL A 298 -5.19 -2.44 15.05
C VAL A 298 -6.37 -3.41 15.12
N LYS A 299 -6.68 -4.08 14.01
CA LYS A 299 -7.62 -5.21 14.02
C LYS A 299 -7.03 -6.29 14.94
N GLU A 300 -7.89 -6.99 15.71
CA GLU A 300 -7.53 -8.12 16.58
C GLU A 300 -6.31 -8.89 16.07
N PRO A 301 -5.37 -9.22 16.98
CA PRO A 301 -3.95 -9.27 16.69
C PRO A 301 -3.72 -9.86 15.32
N VAL A 302 -3.21 -9.02 14.41
CA VAL A 302 -2.48 -9.50 13.25
C VAL A 302 -1.60 -10.62 13.81
N GLN A 303 -1.88 -11.86 13.40
CA GLN A 303 -1.08 -13.03 13.73
C GLN A 303 0.38 -12.58 13.71
N GLN A 304 1.14 -12.83 14.78
CA GLN A 304 2.55 -12.46 14.88
C GLN A 304 3.32 -13.11 13.73
N SER A 305 3.24 -12.52 12.55
CA SER A 305 4.01 -12.86 11.37
C SER A 305 5.19 -11.90 11.35
N GLY A 306 6.40 -12.44 11.17
CA GLY A 306 7.64 -11.66 11.31
C GLY A 306 8.56 -12.15 12.43
N HIS A 307 8.01 -12.79 13.46
CA HIS A 307 8.78 -13.28 14.60
C HIS A 307 8.98 -14.79 14.54
N PHE A 308 10.24 -15.22 14.68
CA PHE A 308 10.55 -16.63 14.85
C PHE A 308 10.04 -17.14 16.20
N HIS A 309 9.07 -18.05 16.15
CA HIS A 309 8.59 -18.78 17.33
C HIS A 309 9.18 -20.20 17.31
N PRO A 310 10.02 -20.56 18.30
CA PRO A 310 10.54 -21.92 18.42
C PRO A 310 9.40 -22.94 18.46
N ASN A 311 9.53 -24.04 17.70
CA ASN A 311 8.57 -25.16 17.64
C ASN A 311 7.16 -24.85 17.10
N ARG A 312 6.92 -23.65 16.54
CA ARG A 312 5.65 -23.36 15.86
C ARG A 312 5.52 -24.15 14.56
N TYR A 313 6.56 -24.10 13.72
CA TYR A 313 6.59 -24.79 12.44
C TYR A 313 7.43 -26.06 12.54
N ASN A 314 6.77 -27.21 12.54
CA ASN A 314 7.44 -28.52 12.65
C ASN A 314 7.53 -29.17 11.27
N GLU A 315 8.72 -29.65 10.88
CA GLU A 315 8.90 -30.39 9.62
C GLU A 315 8.07 -31.69 9.64
N THR A 316 7.24 -31.91 8.61
CA THR A 316 6.43 -33.15 8.49
C THR A 316 7.18 -34.28 7.80
N GLY A 317 8.21 -33.95 7.02
CA GLY A 317 9.02 -34.91 6.25
C GLY A 317 8.39 -35.35 4.91
N GLU A 318 7.19 -34.89 4.58
CA GLU A 318 6.47 -35.22 3.35
C GLU A 318 7.13 -34.64 2.09
N PHE A 319 7.75 -33.46 2.20
CA PHE A 319 8.45 -32.82 1.10
C PHE A 319 9.77 -32.19 1.56
N LYS A 320 10.80 -32.35 0.73
CA LYS A 320 12.09 -31.69 0.92
C LYS A 320 12.78 -31.44 -0.43
N ALA A 321 13.14 -30.20 -0.68
CA ALA A 321 13.93 -29.79 -1.82
C ALA A 321 15.06 -28.84 -1.39
N ALA A 322 16.19 -28.90 -2.07
CA ALA A 322 17.31 -27.99 -1.86
C ALA A 322 17.89 -27.59 -3.22
N GLY A 323 18.23 -26.32 -3.37
CA GLY A 323 18.79 -25.75 -4.59
C GLY A 323 19.68 -24.55 -4.32
N VAL A 324 20.14 -23.90 -5.38
CA VAL A 324 21.07 -22.75 -5.33
C VAL A 324 20.49 -21.55 -4.57
N HIS A 325 19.16 -21.45 -4.51
CA HIS A 325 18.44 -20.32 -3.92
C HIS A 325 17.93 -20.59 -2.49
N GLY A 326 18.05 -21.83 -1.98
CA GLY A 326 17.61 -22.19 -0.63
C GLY A 326 17.13 -23.63 -0.46
N LYS A 327 16.49 -23.90 0.68
CA LYS A 327 15.85 -25.18 1.05
C LYS A 327 14.36 -24.97 1.23
N ALA A 328 13.53 -25.88 0.72
CA ALA A 328 12.09 -25.93 0.97
C ALA A 328 11.73 -27.25 1.67
N VAL A 329 10.92 -27.18 2.71
CA VAL A 329 10.43 -28.36 3.47
C VAL A 329 8.96 -28.24 3.79
N SER A 330 8.24 -29.36 3.84
CA SER A 330 6.88 -29.41 4.34
C SER A 330 6.85 -29.19 5.85
N VAL A 331 5.92 -28.36 6.30
CA VAL A 331 5.75 -28.02 7.72
C VAL A 331 4.28 -27.99 8.12
N VAL A 332 4.03 -28.14 9.41
CA VAL A 332 2.73 -27.88 10.04
C VAL A 332 2.84 -26.68 10.98
N ASP A 333 1.86 -25.77 10.96
CA ASP A 333 1.74 -24.71 11.95
C ASP A 333 0.99 -25.25 13.18
N THR A 334 1.73 -25.54 14.24
CA THR A 334 1.17 -26.13 15.47
C THR A 334 0.31 -25.14 16.27
N PHE A 335 0.48 -23.83 16.06
CA PHE A 335 -0.29 -22.82 16.79
C PHE A 335 -1.69 -22.66 16.21
N HIS A 336 -1.81 -22.77 14.89
CA HIS A 336 -3.09 -22.62 14.19
C HIS A 336 -3.67 -23.94 13.69
N ASN A 337 -3.02 -25.07 14.00
CA ASN A 337 -3.38 -26.40 13.53
C ASN A 337 -3.58 -26.45 12.00
N ARG A 338 -2.63 -25.86 11.26
CA ARG A 338 -2.69 -25.76 9.79
C ARG A 338 -1.64 -26.66 9.15
N GLU A 339 -2.12 -27.58 8.31
CA GLU A 339 -1.30 -28.50 7.50
C GLU A 339 -1.17 -28.01 6.06
N GLY A 340 -0.38 -28.72 5.25
CA GLY A 340 -0.21 -28.44 3.82
C GLY A 340 0.58 -27.16 3.55
N LEU A 341 1.60 -26.87 4.38
CA LEU A 341 2.46 -25.70 4.25
C LEU A 341 3.87 -26.08 3.80
N ILE A 342 4.53 -25.16 3.13
CA ILE A 342 5.96 -25.19 2.83
C ILE A 342 6.66 -24.07 3.59
N MET A 343 7.75 -24.41 4.27
CA MET A 343 8.77 -23.46 4.71
C MET A 343 9.89 -23.42 3.68
N LYS A 344 9.97 -22.31 2.93
CA LYS A 344 11.12 -21.99 2.10
C LYS A 344 12.10 -21.17 2.92
N SER A 345 13.38 -21.51 2.85
CA SER A 345 14.42 -20.88 3.65
C SER A 345 15.69 -20.61 2.85
N THR A 346 16.26 -19.42 2.99
CA THR A 346 17.43 -18.96 2.24
C THR A 346 18.38 -18.16 3.14
N SER A 347 19.67 -18.12 2.79
CA SER A 347 20.66 -17.25 3.42
C SER A 347 20.89 -15.94 2.64
N ARG A 348 20.27 -15.80 1.46
CA ARG A 348 20.48 -14.67 0.55
C ARG A 348 19.39 -13.61 0.78
N PRO A 349 19.71 -12.45 1.40
CA PRO A 349 18.70 -11.48 1.81
C PRO A 349 17.96 -10.84 0.63
N GLU A 350 18.64 -10.64 -0.51
CA GLU A 350 18.02 -10.00 -1.67
C GLU A 350 16.96 -10.87 -2.35
N ASP A 351 17.20 -12.19 -2.46
CA ASP A 351 16.19 -13.09 -3.02
C ASP A 351 15.00 -13.23 -2.11
N TYR A 352 15.24 -13.32 -0.80
CA TYR A 352 14.18 -13.28 0.19
C TYR A 352 13.32 -12.01 0.05
N ARG A 353 13.96 -10.83 -0.07
CA ARG A 353 13.22 -9.55 -0.23
C ARG A 353 12.40 -9.52 -1.51
N ARG A 354 12.98 -9.93 -2.64
CA ARG A 354 12.28 -10.00 -3.93
C ARG A 354 11.09 -10.94 -3.85
N GLU A 355 11.30 -12.14 -3.30
CA GLU A 355 10.25 -13.14 -3.20
C GLU A 355 9.13 -12.74 -2.24
N LEU A 356 9.48 -12.22 -1.06
CA LEU A 356 8.51 -11.67 -0.11
C LEU A 356 7.68 -10.56 -0.75
N THR A 357 8.32 -9.64 -1.48
CA THR A 357 7.64 -8.53 -2.16
C THR A 357 6.61 -9.03 -3.17
N VAL A 358 7.00 -10.00 -4.01
CA VAL A 358 6.10 -10.57 -5.01
C VAL A 358 4.97 -11.35 -4.35
N LEU A 359 5.26 -12.21 -3.36
CA LEU A 359 4.24 -12.99 -2.67
C LEU A 359 3.24 -12.12 -1.90
N GLN A 360 3.68 -10.99 -1.31
CA GLN A 360 2.78 -10.02 -0.69
C GLN A 360 1.91 -9.30 -1.74
N ALA A 361 2.48 -8.90 -2.88
CA ALA A 361 1.73 -8.24 -3.96
C ALA A 361 0.71 -9.17 -4.63
N MET A 362 1.02 -10.47 -4.69
CA MET A 362 0.20 -11.51 -5.32
C MET A 362 -0.67 -12.30 -4.32
N ARG A 363 -0.75 -11.87 -3.06
CA ARG A 363 -1.54 -12.54 -2.01
C ARG A 363 -2.99 -12.73 -2.44
N GLN A 364 -3.53 -13.94 -2.21
CA GLN A 364 -4.90 -14.34 -2.59
C GLN A 364 -5.21 -14.24 -4.09
N ARG A 365 -4.21 -14.06 -4.96
CA ARG A 365 -4.42 -14.09 -6.41
C ARG A 365 -4.31 -15.51 -6.95
N PRO A 366 -5.21 -15.92 -7.86
CA PRO A 366 -5.09 -17.19 -8.56
C PRO A 366 -3.73 -17.30 -9.27
N GLY A 367 -3.11 -18.47 -9.18
CA GLY A 367 -1.82 -18.73 -9.83
C GLY A 367 -0.59 -18.43 -8.97
N PHE A 368 -0.76 -18.02 -7.71
CA PHE A 368 0.34 -17.69 -6.79
C PHE A 368 0.09 -18.35 -5.41
N PRO A 369 1.14 -18.81 -4.70
CA PRO A 369 1.00 -19.33 -3.35
C PRO A 369 0.54 -18.24 -2.36
N ASN A 370 -0.31 -18.59 -1.40
CA ASN A 370 -0.58 -17.65 -0.30
C ASN A 370 0.58 -17.68 0.70
N LEU A 371 1.11 -16.50 1.00
CA LEU A 371 2.04 -16.30 2.11
C LEU A 371 1.26 -16.20 3.42
N TYR A 372 1.61 -17.02 4.39
CA TYR A 372 1.01 -17.05 5.72
C TYR A 372 1.90 -16.45 6.79
N ASP A 373 3.22 -16.56 6.64
CA ASP A 373 4.18 -16.04 7.59
C ASP A 373 5.56 -15.88 6.92
N PHE A 374 6.40 -15.07 7.53
CA PHE A 374 7.78 -14.83 7.12
C PHE A 374 8.57 -14.38 8.34
N PHE A 375 9.81 -14.81 8.51
CA PHE A 375 10.63 -14.44 9.67
C PHE A 375 12.11 -14.74 9.41
N THR A 376 12.97 -14.24 10.30
CA THR A 376 14.37 -14.63 10.36
C THR A 376 14.61 -15.59 11.51
N ALA A 377 15.34 -16.68 11.25
CA ALA A 377 15.74 -17.67 12.24
C ALA A 377 17.28 -17.65 12.41
N PRO A 378 17.79 -17.85 13.62
CA PRO A 378 19.22 -18.02 13.83
C PRO A 378 19.72 -19.31 13.15
N ALA A 379 20.83 -19.21 12.45
CA ALA A 379 21.52 -20.34 11.81
C ALA A 379 22.90 -20.59 12.46
N GLN A 380 23.65 -21.57 11.94
CA GLN A 380 25.00 -21.87 12.43
C GLN A 380 25.94 -20.67 12.25
N HIS A 381 26.89 -20.48 13.19
CA HIS A 381 27.92 -19.44 13.15
C HIS A 381 27.39 -17.99 13.07
N ASP A 382 26.38 -17.64 13.87
CA ASP A 382 25.75 -16.30 13.90
C ASP A 382 25.13 -15.84 12.57
N ALA A 383 24.97 -16.76 11.61
CA ALA A 383 24.29 -16.47 10.36
C ALA A 383 22.78 -16.38 10.55
N VAL A 384 22.10 -15.66 9.66
CA VAL A 384 20.65 -15.51 9.65
C VAL A 384 20.06 -16.30 8.49
N GLN A 385 19.02 -17.07 8.77
CA GLN A 385 18.21 -17.76 7.77
C GLN A 385 16.87 -17.06 7.61
N TYR A 386 16.54 -16.67 6.39
CA TYR A 386 15.27 -16.02 6.05
C TYR A 386 14.26 -17.10 5.67
N CYS A 387 13.08 -17.08 6.28
CA CYS A 387 12.06 -18.11 6.13
C CYS A 387 10.74 -17.50 5.60
N LEU A 388 10.09 -18.19 4.67
CA LEU A 388 8.78 -17.89 4.12
C LEU A 388 7.88 -19.11 4.30
N ILE A 389 6.68 -18.91 4.84
CA ILE A 389 5.67 -19.94 5.05
C ILE A 389 4.54 -19.70 4.07
N MET A 390 4.33 -20.66 3.18
CA MET A 390 3.35 -20.56 2.11
C MET A 390 2.62 -21.88 1.89
N ASP A 391 1.57 -21.85 1.07
CA ASP A 391 0.86 -23.05 0.63
C ASP A 391 1.81 -24.10 0.01
N TYR A 392 1.56 -25.39 0.28
CA TYR A 392 2.09 -26.48 -0.53
C TYR A 392 1.28 -26.62 -1.82
N GLU A 393 1.91 -26.43 -2.98
CA GLU A 393 1.20 -26.30 -4.26
C GLU A 393 1.39 -27.50 -5.22
N GLY A 394 1.69 -28.68 -4.67
CA GLY A 394 1.77 -29.92 -5.44
C GLY A 394 3.09 -30.12 -6.17
N ASP A 395 3.03 -30.84 -7.29
CA ASP A 395 4.21 -31.24 -8.08
C ASP A 395 4.55 -30.21 -9.16
N CYS A 396 5.83 -30.08 -9.50
CA CYS A 396 6.23 -29.26 -10.64
C CYS A 396 5.91 -29.95 -11.98
N LEU A 397 5.59 -29.15 -12.99
CA LEU A 397 5.24 -29.60 -14.34
C LEU A 397 6.37 -30.45 -14.97
N HIS A 398 7.63 -30.19 -14.63
CA HIS A 398 8.75 -31.04 -15.03
C HIS A 398 8.59 -32.50 -14.54
N THR A 399 8.12 -32.67 -13.32
CA THR A 399 7.90 -34.00 -12.73
C THR A 399 6.62 -34.63 -13.28
N VAL A 400 5.54 -33.86 -13.41
CA VAL A 400 4.27 -34.35 -13.96
C VAL A 400 4.43 -34.82 -15.41
N SER A 401 5.09 -34.04 -16.26
CA SER A 401 5.34 -34.41 -17.67
C SER A 401 6.13 -35.70 -17.84
N LYS A 402 7.07 -36.01 -16.93
CA LYS A 402 7.82 -37.27 -16.94
C LYS A 402 7.01 -38.47 -16.47
N ARG A 403 5.94 -38.26 -15.70
CA ARG A 403 5.06 -39.33 -15.20
C ARG A 403 3.97 -39.70 -16.20
N THR A 404 3.53 -38.77 -17.06
CA THR A 404 2.52 -39.07 -18.09
C THR A 404 3.10 -40.00 -19.16
N GLU A 405 2.71 -41.28 -19.13
CA GLU A 405 2.98 -42.22 -20.21
C GLU A 405 2.31 -41.75 -21.51
N GLY A 406 3.07 -41.66 -22.60
CA GLY A 406 2.58 -41.13 -23.88
C GLY A 406 2.65 -39.60 -24.03
N GLY A 407 2.97 -38.86 -22.97
CA GLY A 407 3.12 -37.40 -22.96
C GLY A 407 1.80 -36.64 -22.88
N ILE A 408 1.87 -35.34 -22.61
CA ILE A 408 0.69 -34.48 -22.45
C ILE A 408 0.02 -34.27 -23.81
N SER A 409 -1.29 -34.55 -23.92
CA SER A 409 -2.07 -34.30 -25.13
C SER A 409 -2.03 -32.83 -25.56
N ASN A 410 -2.14 -32.58 -26.87
CA ASN A 410 -2.10 -31.22 -27.41
C ASN A 410 -3.18 -30.30 -26.80
N PHE A 411 -4.37 -30.84 -26.50
CA PHE A 411 -5.44 -30.06 -25.86
C PHE A 411 -5.09 -29.64 -24.43
N ASN A 412 -4.54 -30.56 -23.63
CA ASN A 412 -4.08 -30.21 -22.28
C ASN A 412 -2.84 -29.31 -22.32
N LEU A 413 -1.95 -29.49 -23.28
CA LEU A 413 -0.81 -28.60 -23.49
C LEU A 413 -1.28 -27.17 -23.81
N MET A 414 -2.28 -27.00 -24.69
CA MET A 414 -2.88 -25.70 -24.98
C MET A 414 -3.51 -25.08 -23.72
N ARG A 415 -4.23 -25.86 -22.90
CA ARG A 415 -4.79 -25.36 -21.63
C ARG A 415 -3.70 -24.94 -20.64
N ILE A 416 -2.63 -25.72 -20.53
CA ILE A 416 -1.49 -25.41 -19.67
C ILE A 416 -0.82 -24.12 -20.12
N ALA A 417 -0.51 -24.00 -21.42
CA ALA A 417 0.11 -22.82 -21.99
C ALA A 417 -0.78 -21.57 -21.80
N PHE A 418 -2.08 -21.67 -22.07
CA PHE A 418 -3.03 -20.58 -21.87
C PHE A 418 -3.02 -20.10 -20.41
N LYS A 419 -3.21 -21.02 -19.45
CA LYS A 419 -3.27 -20.69 -18.01
C LYS A 419 -1.93 -20.17 -17.48
N LEU A 420 -0.80 -20.69 -18.00
CA LEU A 420 0.54 -20.21 -17.67
C LEU A 420 0.78 -18.78 -18.14
N LEU A 421 0.50 -18.49 -19.42
CA LEU A 421 0.65 -17.14 -19.99
C LEU A 421 -0.27 -16.13 -19.29
N TRP A 422 -1.49 -16.53 -18.95
CA TRP A 422 -2.42 -15.70 -18.18
C TRP A 422 -1.89 -15.38 -16.77
N THR A 423 -1.28 -16.37 -16.11
CA THR A 423 -0.69 -16.19 -14.77
C THR A 423 0.52 -15.25 -14.84
N LEU A 424 1.36 -15.38 -15.86
CA LEU A 424 2.49 -14.47 -16.12
C LEU A 424 2.02 -13.05 -16.37
N GLU A 425 0.97 -12.87 -17.17
CA GLU A 425 0.41 -11.54 -17.40
C GLU A 425 -0.12 -10.91 -16.11
N SER A 426 -0.75 -11.70 -15.23
CA SER A 426 -1.15 -11.23 -13.91
C SER A 426 0.05 -10.71 -13.11
N LEU A 427 1.20 -11.40 -13.14
CA LEU A 427 2.44 -10.91 -12.53
C LEU A 427 2.92 -9.59 -13.18
N HIS A 428 2.89 -9.53 -14.51
CA HIS A 428 3.34 -8.38 -15.29
C HIS A 428 2.47 -7.14 -15.09
N MET A 429 1.16 -7.32 -14.90
CA MET A 429 0.20 -6.25 -14.60
C MET A 429 0.43 -5.63 -13.21
N HIS A 430 1.04 -6.37 -12.30
CA HIS A 430 1.50 -5.87 -11.00
C HIS A 430 2.91 -5.28 -11.05
N GLY A 431 3.49 -5.17 -12.24
CA GLY A 431 4.75 -4.47 -12.47
C GLY A 431 5.99 -5.32 -12.21
N PHE A 432 5.89 -6.64 -12.10
CA PHE A 432 7.03 -7.54 -11.88
C PHE A 432 7.29 -8.43 -13.10
N CYS A 433 8.54 -8.81 -13.33
CA CYS A 433 8.92 -9.91 -14.21
C CYS A 433 9.49 -11.07 -13.40
N HIS A 434 9.26 -12.31 -13.84
CA HIS A 434 9.66 -13.50 -13.12
C HIS A 434 11.17 -13.76 -13.24
N ARG A 435 11.70 -13.73 -14.48
CA ARG A 435 13.13 -13.87 -14.86
C ARG A 435 13.77 -15.24 -14.68
N ASP A 436 13.11 -16.17 -13.99
CA ASP A 436 13.56 -17.56 -13.85
C ASP A 436 12.47 -18.59 -14.20
N MET A 437 11.83 -18.41 -15.36
CA MET A 437 10.76 -19.30 -15.81
C MET A 437 11.31 -20.60 -16.37
N HIS A 438 10.93 -21.73 -15.76
CA HIS A 438 11.18 -23.07 -16.26
C HIS A 438 10.13 -24.06 -15.72
N ALA A 439 10.05 -25.27 -16.27
CA ALA A 439 9.03 -26.27 -15.88
C ALA A 439 9.10 -26.74 -14.41
N GLY A 440 10.17 -26.39 -13.69
CA GLY A 440 10.32 -26.66 -12.25
C GLY A 440 9.65 -25.60 -11.37
N ASN A 441 9.50 -24.37 -11.88
CA ASN A 441 8.87 -23.24 -11.19
C ASN A 441 7.38 -23.08 -11.53
N VAL A 442 6.82 -24.05 -12.28
CA VAL A 442 5.40 -24.15 -12.59
C VAL A 442 4.85 -25.35 -11.84
N LEU A 443 4.15 -25.11 -10.74
CA LEU A 443 3.50 -26.14 -9.95
C LEU A 443 2.09 -26.42 -10.45
N ILE A 444 1.68 -27.68 -10.29
CA ILE A 444 0.37 -28.16 -10.69
C ILE A 444 -0.22 -28.99 -9.54
N ARG A 445 -1.45 -28.64 -9.17
CA ARG A 445 -2.20 -29.32 -8.11
C ARG A 445 -3.66 -29.48 -8.49
N ARG A 446 -4.22 -30.64 -8.17
CA ARG A 446 -5.66 -30.86 -8.13
C ARG A 446 -6.21 -30.30 -6.81
N GLU A 447 -7.06 -29.29 -6.89
CA GLU A 447 -7.72 -28.71 -5.72
C GLU A 447 -8.88 -29.58 -5.23
N TYR A 448 -9.47 -29.24 -4.08
CA TYR A 448 -10.60 -29.98 -3.49
C TYR A 448 -11.85 -30.04 -4.37
N ASP A 449 -12.03 -29.05 -5.25
CA ASP A 449 -13.11 -29.06 -6.26
C ASP A 449 -12.85 -30.01 -7.43
N GLY A 450 -11.72 -30.71 -7.41
CA GLY A 450 -11.30 -31.65 -8.43
C GLY A 450 -10.67 -30.99 -9.66
N ILE A 451 -10.54 -29.65 -9.70
CA ILE A 451 -9.97 -28.93 -10.84
C ILE A 451 -8.46 -28.78 -10.64
N VAL A 452 -7.71 -29.07 -11.70
CA VAL A 452 -6.26 -28.88 -11.75
C VAL A 452 -5.91 -27.41 -12.00
N ARG A 453 -5.08 -26.83 -11.15
CA ARG A 453 -4.61 -25.45 -11.23
C ARG A 453 -3.10 -25.37 -11.35
N ILE A 454 -2.65 -24.32 -12.03
CA ILE A 454 -1.24 -23.97 -12.19
C ILE A 454 -0.91 -22.85 -11.21
N LYS A 455 0.26 -22.93 -10.56
CA LYS A 455 0.79 -21.88 -9.72
C LYS A 455 2.27 -21.65 -10.02
N LEU A 456 2.65 -20.38 -10.10
CA LEU A 456 4.05 -19.97 -10.24
C LEU A 456 4.72 -19.89 -8.88
N ILE A 457 5.97 -20.32 -8.81
CA ILE A 457 6.80 -20.24 -7.60
C ILE A 457 8.19 -19.70 -7.92
N ASP A 458 8.94 -19.41 -6.85
CA ASP A 458 10.34 -19.00 -6.90
C ASP A 458 10.58 -17.62 -7.53
N PHE A 459 10.18 -16.59 -6.78
CA PHE A 459 10.31 -15.19 -7.19
C PHE A 459 11.62 -14.53 -6.74
N GLY A 460 12.63 -15.32 -6.34
CA GLY A 460 13.90 -14.79 -5.85
C GLY A 460 14.68 -13.97 -6.89
N MET A 461 14.43 -14.24 -8.18
CA MET A 461 15.05 -13.51 -9.31
C MET A 461 14.18 -12.39 -9.87
N SER A 462 12.96 -12.22 -9.35
CA SER A 462 12.00 -11.25 -9.88
C SER A 462 12.42 -9.81 -9.63
N LEU A 463 12.10 -8.93 -10.58
CA LEU A 463 12.41 -7.50 -10.52
C LEU A 463 11.24 -6.66 -11.08
N PRO A 464 11.17 -5.35 -10.74
CA PRO A 464 10.27 -4.43 -11.40
C PRO A 464 10.47 -4.43 -12.92
N LEU A 465 9.38 -4.43 -13.68
CA LEU A 465 9.37 -4.34 -15.14
C LEU A 465 9.69 -2.94 -15.66
N ASN A 466 9.46 -1.91 -14.84
CA ASN A 466 9.59 -0.51 -15.24
C ASN A 466 10.51 0.23 -14.24
N PRO A 467 11.67 0.75 -14.68
CA PRO A 467 12.24 0.58 -16.01
C PRO A 467 12.64 -0.88 -16.31
N PRO A 468 12.74 -1.29 -17.60
CA PRO A 468 13.17 -2.64 -17.99
C PRO A 468 14.51 -3.03 -17.33
N PRO A 469 14.58 -4.15 -16.58
CA PRO A 469 15.79 -4.49 -15.84
C PRO A 469 16.90 -4.96 -16.79
N ILE A 470 18.10 -4.41 -16.62
CA ILE A 470 19.29 -4.80 -17.39
C ILE A 470 19.94 -6.02 -16.71
N PRO A 471 20.23 -7.11 -17.43
CA PRO A 471 20.88 -8.28 -16.84
C PRO A 471 22.29 -7.96 -16.32
N GLU A 472 22.48 -8.01 -15.00
CA GLU A 472 23.80 -7.87 -14.36
C GLU A 472 24.68 -9.13 -14.53
N THR A 473 24.03 -10.27 -14.78
CA THR A 473 24.66 -11.59 -14.91
C THR A 473 24.13 -12.32 -16.15
N ASN A 474 24.89 -13.28 -16.67
CA ASN A 474 24.46 -14.11 -17.79
C ASN A 474 23.30 -15.04 -17.37
N LEU A 475 22.09 -14.73 -17.84
CA LEU A 475 20.87 -15.49 -17.59
C LEU A 475 20.57 -16.55 -18.66
N THR A 476 21.55 -16.89 -19.52
CA THR A 476 21.38 -17.90 -20.56
C THR A 476 20.99 -19.24 -19.95
N SER A 477 19.84 -19.75 -20.38
CA SER A 477 19.29 -21.06 -20.03
C SER A 477 18.51 -21.62 -21.22
N TRP A 478 18.09 -22.88 -21.14
CA TRP A 478 17.26 -23.49 -22.18
C TRP A 478 15.93 -22.75 -22.35
N HIS A 479 15.35 -22.26 -21.25
CA HIS A 479 14.08 -21.54 -21.24
C HIS A 479 14.22 -20.03 -21.49
N ALA A 480 15.44 -19.48 -21.51
CA ALA A 480 15.64 -18.05 -21.79
C ALA A 480 15.28 -17.67 -23.23
N SER A 481 14.79 -16.45 -23.46
CA SER A 481 14.58 -15.90 -24.81
C SER A 481 15.91 -15.66 -25.54
N LEU A 482 15.85 -15.45 -26.86
CA LEU A 482 17.02 -15.07 -27.64
C LEU A 482 17.62 -13.73 -27.18
N GLN A 483 16.76 -12.75 -26.86
CA GLN A 483 17.15 -11.42 -26.38
C GLN A 483 17.88 -11.51 -25.03
N VAL A 484 17.42 -12.37 -24.11
CA VAL A 484 18.10 -12.62 -22.85
C VAL A 484 19.48 -13.27 -23.08
N CYS A 485 19.60 -14.23 -24.00
CA CYS A 485 20.90 -14.78 -24.39
C CYS A 485 21.85 -13.73 -25.00
N ARG A 486 21.31 -12.69 -25.64
CA ARG A 486 22.05 -11.53 -26.17
C ARG A 486 22.38 -10.46 -25.11
N HIS A 487 21.97 -10.66 -23.86
CA HIS A 487 22.17 -9.72 -22.76
C HIS A 487 21.44 -8.38 -22.96
N GLU A 488 20.30 -8.41 -23.66
CA GLU A 488 19.44 -7.24 -23.83
C GLU A 488 18.62 -6.95 -22.56
N ALA A 489 18.02 -5.76 -22.47
CA ALA A 489 17.16 -5.39 -21.35
C ALA A 489 15.95 -6.33 -21.26
N TYR A 490 15.64 -6.81 -20.07
CA TYR A 490 14.58 -7.78 -19.83
C TYR A 490 13.21 -7.11 -19.94
N THR A 491 12.26 -7.77 -20.57
CA THR A 491 10.89 -7.30 -20.77
C THR A 491 9.89 -8.40 -20.43
N ARG A 492 8.60 -8.05 -20.39
CA ARG A 492 7.52 -9.04 -20.21
C ARG A 492 7.53 -10.14 -21.27
N PHE A 493 7.96 -9.80 -22.49
CA PHE A 493 7.98 -10.74 -23.60
C PHE A 493 8.98 -11.87 -23.37
N ASP A 494 10.02 -11.66 -22.55
CA ASP A 494 11.02 -12.68 -22.22
C ASP A 494 10.44 -13.76 -21.30
N ASP A 495 9.61 -13.38 -20.32
CA ASP A 495 8.84 -14.33 -19.51
C ASP A 495 7.81 -15.08 -20.37
N LEU A 496 7.11 -14.39 -21.28
CA LEU A 496 6.13 -15.02 -22.18
C LEU A 496 6.80 -16.05 -23.10
N THR A 497 7.94 -15.70 -23.72
CA THR A 497 8.77 -16.62 -24.51
C THR A 497 9.20 -17.82 -23.66
N SER A 498 9.63 -17.58 -22.41
CA SER A 498 10.01 -18.65 -21.50
C SER A 498 8.83 -19.58 -21.17
N GLY A 499 7.61 -19.04 -21.02
CA GLY A 499 6.38 -19.82 -20.84
C GLY A 499 6.05 -20.71 -22.04
N ILE A 500 6.29 -20.24 -23.27
CA ILE A 500 6.16 -21.05 -24.49
C ILE A 500 7.19 -22.18 -24.49
N PHE A 501 8.44 -21.90 -24.10
CA PHE A 501 9.47 -22.92 -23.98
C PHE A 501 9.15 -23.94 -22.87
N VAL A 502 8.54 -23.53 -21.75
CA VAL A 502 8.04 -24.47 -20.73
C VAL A 502 7.02 -25.44 -21.34
N ALA A 503 6.10 -24.96 -22.17
CA ALA A 503 5.15 -25.82 -22.87
C ALA A 503 5.87 -26.83 -23.79
N MET A 504 6.83 -26.38 -24.60
CA MET A 504 7.65 -27.26 -25.44
C MET A 504 8.40 -28.32 -24.63
N TRP A 505 9.04 -27.91 -23.53
CA TRP A 505 9.77 -28.81 -22.64
C TRP A 505 8.88 -29.88 -22.04
N SER A 506 7.63 -29.53 -21.71
CA SER A 506 6.66 -30.42 -21.07
C SER A 506 6.19 -31.58 -21.94
N ILE A 507 6.46 -31.54 -23.24
CA ILE A 507 6.22 -32.64 -24.19
C ILE A 507 7.52 -33.24 -24.74
N GLY A 508 8.67 -32.91 -24.16
CA GLY A 508 9.97 -33.42 -24.58
C GLY A 508 10.49 -32.84 -25.89
N LEU A 509 9.94 -31.70 -26.37
CA LEU A 509 10.42 -31.05 -27.58
C LEU A 509 11.71 -30.27 -27.27
N ASN A 510 12.82 -30.66 -27.93
CA ASN A 510 14.15 -30.09 -27.66
C ASN A 510 14.84 -29.51 -28.93
N PRO A 511 14.37 -28.39 -29.49
CA PRO A 511 14.98 -27.80 -30.69
C PRO A 511 16.37 -27.20 -30.42
N PHE A 512 16.73 -26.94 -29.16
CA PHE A 512 17.99 -26.30 -28.78
C PHE A 512 19.08 -27.32 -28.35
N GLY A 513 18.73 -28.59 -28.18
CA GLY A 513 19.63 -29.60 -27.62
C GLY A 513 20.07 -29.27 -26.19
N ASP A 514 21.10 -29.97 -25.71
CA ASP A 514 21.48 -29.93 -24.29
C ASP A 514 22.72 -29.08 -24.00
N GLU A 515 23.48 -28.70 -25.03
CA GLU A 515 24.74 -27.95 -24.90
C GLU A 515 24.49 -26.45 -24.74
N LYS A 516 24.75 -25.92 -23.53
CA LYS A 516 24.50 -24.52 -23.16
C LYS A 516 25.18 -23.50 -24.08
N ASP A 517 26.42 -23.77 -24.50
CA ASP A 517 27.18 -22.86 -25.36
C ASP A 517 26.60 -22.76 -26.78
N GLN A 518 25.76 -23.72 -27.19
CA GLN A 518 25.08 -23.71 -28.47
C GLN A 518 23.70 -23.02 -28.43
N TYR A 519 23.16 -22.69 -27.24
CA TYR A 519 21.80 -22.17 -27.10
C TYR A 519 21.59 -20.88 -27.89
N LEU A 520 22.55 -19.94 -27.86
CA LEU A 520 22.44 -18.69 -28.61
C LEU A 520 22.31 -18.94 -30.12
N ALA A 521 23.17 -19.79 -30.69
CA ALA A 521 23.17 -20.09 -32.11
C ALA A 521 21.88 -20.82 -32.54
N LYS A 522 21.46 -21.83 -31.77
CA LYS A 522 20.25 -22.61 -32.09
C LYS A 522 18.97 -21.82 -31.90
N LYS A 523 18.90 -20.95 -30.88
CA LYS A 523 17.77 -20.01 -30.73
C LYS A 523 17.72 -19.02 -31.88
N ALA A 524 18.86 -18.52 -32.37
CA ALA A 524 18.91 -17.67 -33.55
C ALA A 524 18.43 -18.40 -34.83
N THR A 525 18.70 -19.70 -34.97
CA THR A 525 18.14 -20.52 -36.06
C THR A 525 16.63 -20.70 -35.91
N PHE A 526 16.17 -21.03 -34.70
CA PHE A 526 14.73 -21.19 -34.43
C PHE A 526 13.94 -19.91 -34.68
N ASP A 527 14.50 -18.76 -34.32
CA ASP A 527 13.91 -17.43 -34.50
C ASP A 527 13.68 -17.06 -35.97
N GLN A 528 14.51 -17.58 -36.89
CA GLN A 528 14.38 -17.32 -38.33
C GLN A 528 13.18 -18.02 -38.96
N ASP A 529 12.87 -19.25 -38.53
CA ASP A 529 11.70 -20.00 -38.98
C ASP A 529 11.17 -20.94 -37.89
N PRO A 530 10.39 -20.42 -36.92
CA PRO A 530 9.83 -21.24 -35.84
C PRO A 530 8.92 -22.37 -36.35
N PHE A 531 8.30 -22.21 -37.52
CA PHE A 531 7.36 -23.17 -38.09
C PHE A 531 8.06 -24.41 -38.64
N PHE A 532 9.28 -24.27 -39.17
CA PHE A 532 10.08 -25.40 -39.65
C PHE A 532 10.36 -26.46 -38.57
N HIS A 533 10.47 -26.02 -37.32
CA HIS A 533 10.83 -26.87 -36.19
C HIS A 533 9.65 -27.64 -35.58
N LEU A 534 8.41 -27.34 -35.98
CA LEU A 534 7.19 -27.87 -35.36
C LEU A 534 6.32 -28.65 -36.35
N ASN A 535 5.76 -29.77 -35.89
CA ASN A 535 4.77 -30.52 -36.68
C ASN A 535 3.42 -29.76 -36.76
N SER A 536 2.53 -30.21 -37.65
CA SER A 536 1.23 -29.56 -37.90
C SER A 536 0.38 -29.32 -36.65
N ASN A 537 0.43 -30.23 -35.67
CA ASN A 537 -0.37 -30.16 -34.45
C ASN A 537 0.18 -29.13 -33.43
N LEU A 538 1.44 -28.71 -33.59
CA LEU A 538 2.14 -27.79 -32.71
C LEU A 538 2.37 -26.41 -33.34
N LYS A 539 1.88 -26.15 -34.55
CA LYS A 539 2.08 -24.85 -35.24
C LYS A 539 1.55 -23.65 -34.45
N TRP A 540 0.59 -23.84 -33.56
CA TRP A 540 0.11 -22.80 -32.65
C TRP A 540 1.20 -22.29 -31.71
N LEU A 541 2.17 -23.12 -31.30
CA LEU A 541 3.32 -22.68 -30.50
C LEU A 541 4.26 -21.77 -31.30
N ALA A 542 4.49 -22.08 -32.58
CA ALA A 542 5.26 -21.19 -33.48
C ALA A 542 4.52 -19.87 -33.68
N GLN A 543 3.19 -19.92 -33.88
CA GLN A 543 2.38 -18.71 -34.02
C GLN A 543 2.39 -17.85 -32.75
N LEU A 544 2.28 -18.45 -31.57
CA LEU A 544 2.43 -17.74 -30.28
C LEU A 544 3.82 -17.12 -30.15
N TYR A 545 4.89 -17.85 -30.51
CA TYR A 545 6.25 -17.33 -30.45
C TYR A 545 6.42 -16.11 -31.36
N SER A 546 5.98 -16.22 -32.63
CA SER A 546 6.03 -15.13 -33.59
C SER A 546 5.18 -13.92 -33.18
N GLU A 547 4.03 -14.14 -32.54
CA GLU A 547 3.20 -13.05 -32.02
C GLU A 547 3.87 -12.34 -30.84
N VAL A 548 4.44 -13.08 -29.89
CA VAL A 548 5.20 -12.49 -28.77
C VAL A 548 6.37 -11.65 -29.31
N ASP A 549 7.08 -12.14 -30.31
CA ASP A 549 8.20 -11.40 -30.91
C ASP A 549 7.73 -10.15 -31.67
N TYR A 550 6.65 -10.25 -32.47
CA TYR A 550 6.04 -9.10 -33.15
C TYR A 550 5.64 -7.99 -32.16
N GLN A 551 4.95 -8.36 -31.08
CA GLN A 551 4.48 -7.42 -30.06
C GLN A 551 5.61 -6.73 -29.28
N ARG A 552 6.84 -7.27 -29.27
CA ARG A 552 8.01 -6.55 -28.71
C ARG A 552 8.22 -5.18 -29.35
N THR A 553 7.90 -5.07 -30.63
CA THR A 553 8.06 -3.84 -31.41
C THR A 553 6.76 -3.09 -31.62
N ALA A 554 5.64 -3.80 -31.79
CA ALA A 554 4.33 -3.21 -32.06
C ALA A 554 3.59 -2.72 -30.79
N GLY A 555 4.01 -3.17 -29.60
CA GLY A 555 3.31 -2.95 -28.34
C GLY A 555 2.49 -4.17 -27.91
N TYR A 556 2.22 -4.27 -26.61
CA TYR A 556 1.54 -5.41 -26.02
C TYR A 556 0.03 -5.39 -26.30
N SER A 557 -0.49 -6.52 -26.81
CA SER A 557 -1.91 -6.78 -27.01
C SER A 557 -2.30 -8.13 -26.41
N HIS A 558 -3.02 -8.09 -25.29
CA HIS A 558 -3.61 -9.27 -24.64
C HIS A 558 -4.49 -10.04 -25.61
N HIS A 559 -5.39 -9.32 -26.30
CA HIS A 559 -6.36 -9.93 -27.20
C HIS A 559 -5.68 -10.73 -28.31
N ASP A 560 -4.74 -10.12 -29.04
CA ASP A 560 -4.10 -10.78 -30.17
C ASP A 560 -3.28 -12.01 -29.75
N LEU A 561 -2.64 -11.96 -28.57
CA LEU A 561 -1.89 -13.10 -28.03
C LEU A 561 -2.81 -14.29 -27.71
N PHE A 562 -3.93 -14.05 -27.02
CA PHE A 562 -4.83 -15.13 -26.60
C PHE A 562 -5.80 -15.59 -27.70
N GLU A 563 -6.09 -14.75 -28.70
CA GLU A 563 -6.88 -15.12 -29.89
C GLU A 563 -6.27 -16.28 -30.68
N ILE A 564 -4.94 -16.46 -30.62
CA ILE A 564 -4.23 -17.54 -31.32
C ILE A 564 -4.76 -18.93 -30.92
N PHE A 565 -5.12 -19.12 -29.65
CA PHE A 565 -5.65 -20.39 -29.17
C PHE A 565 -6.99 -20.73 -29.86
N TYR A 566 -7.87 -19.75 -30.03
CA TYR A 566 -9.17 -19.91 -30.68
C TYR A 566 -9.05 -20.03 -32.20
N ARG A 567 -8.14 -19.26 -32.83
CA ARG A 567 -7.90 -19.37 -34.28
C ARG A 567 -7.35 -20.72 -34.67
N PHE A 568 -6.49 -21.30 -33.85
CA PHE A 568 -5.93 -22.63 -34.12
C PHE A 568 -6.99 -23.73 -33.97
N ASN A 569 -7.87 -23.61 -32.98
CA ASN A 569 -8.98 -24.53 -32.78
C ASN A 569 -10.23 -23.78 -32.29
N PRO A 570 -11.22 -23.52 -33.16
CA PRO A 570 -12.44 -22.79 -32.78
C PRO A 570 -13.27 -23.45 -31.69
N ASP A 571 -13.18 -24.78 -31.54
CA ASP A 571 -13.88 -25.56 -30.51
C ASP A 571 -13.09 -25.64 -29.20
N PHE A 572 -11.92 -25.01 -29.13
CA PHE A 572 -11.09 -24.99 -27.92
C PHE A 572 -11.68 -24.05 -26.87
N GLU A 573 -12.03 -24.61 -25.72
CA GLU A 573 -12.40 -23.85 -24.53
C GLU A 573 -11.21 -23.75 -23.56
N PRO A 574 -10.44 -22.64 -23.54
CA PRO A 574 -9.24 -22.51 -22.70
C PRO A 574 -9.51 -22.51 -21.20
N THR A 575 -10.72 -22.09 -20.81
CA THR A 575 -11.18 -22.06 -19.42
C THR A 575 -11.60 -23.44 -18.92
N SER A 576 -11.86 -24.40 -19.81
CA SER A 576 -12.22 -25.76 -19.42
C SER A 576 -11.13 -26.42 -18.53
N PRO A 577 -11.51 -27.34 -17.63
CA PRO A 577 -10.55 -28.02 -16.76
C PRO A 577 -9.49 -28.80 -17.55
N ILE A 578 -8.28 -28.85 -17.02
CA ILE A 578 -7.24 -29.78 -17.51
C ILE A 578 -7.70 -31.19 -17.15
N THR A 579 -7.82 -32.05 -18.16
CA THR A 579 -8.22 -33.45 -17.96
C THR A 579 -7.04 -34.21 -17.34
N HIS A 580 -7.34 -35.07 -16.38
CA HIS A 580 -6.32 -35.74 -15.57
C HIS A 580 -6.84 -37.04 -15.00
N THR A 581 -5.90 -37.92 -14.65
CA THR A 581 -6.11 -39.13 -13.87
C THR A 581 -5.27 -39.04 -12.60
N VAL A 582 -5.63 -39.82 -11.57
CA VAL A 582 -4.84 -39.93 -10.33
C VAL A 582 -4.56 -41.41 -10.10
N THR A 583 -3.29 -41.78 -10.15
CA THR A 583 -2.82 -43.16 -9.96
C THR A 583 -1.76 -43.13 -8.87
N ASP A 584 -1.88 -44.02 -7.86
CA ASP A 584 -0.96 -44.08 -6.71
C ASP A 584 -0.71 -42.72 -6.03
N ASN A 585 -1.78 -41.92 -5.90
CA ASN A 585 -1.76 -40.57 -5.35
C ASN A 585 -0.89 -39.56 -6.14
N GLN A 586 -0.55 -39.88 -7.39
CA GLN A 586 0.18 -39.00 -8.30
C GLN A 586 -0.75 -38.47 -9.40
N LEU A 587 -0.65 -37.18 -9.68
CA LEU A 587 -1.40 -36.53 -10.76
C LEU A 587 -0.77 -36.86 -12.11
N ILE A 588 -1.59 -37.33 -13.04
CA ILE A 588 -1.22 -37.61 -14.43
C ILE A 588 -2.09 -36.73 -15.34
N ILE A 589 -1.46 -36.05 -16.31
CA ILE A 589 -2.15 -35.19 -17.28
C ILE A 589 -2.00 -35.83 -18.65
N GLU A 590 -3.08 -36.40 -19.19
CA GLU A 590 -3.09 -37.18 -20.44
C GLU A 590 -3.46 -36.35 -21.68
#